data_AF-A0A401TQQ5-F1
#
_entry.id   AF-A0A401TQQ5-F1
#
_cell.length_a   1.000
_cell.length_b   1.000
_cell.length_c   1.000
_cell.angle_alpha   90.00
_cell.angle_beta   90.00
_cell.angle_gamma   90.00
#
_symmetry.space_group_name_H-M   'P 1'
#
loop_
_entity.id
_entity.type
_entity.pdbx_description
1 polymer ?
#
loop_
_entity_poly.entity_id
_entity_poly.type
_entity_poly.pdbx_seq_one_letter_code
_entity_poly.pdbx_strand_id
1 'polypeptide(L)'
;GGGGLLIKDTIRTEPDGAGALLIKDAIHTEPEGGGVLLIKNVIRTEPEGGEALLIKDVIRTEPEGGEALLIKDTIRTEPEGGEALLIKEAICTKPEGAEALLLKDAFHTEPEVGRPC
;
A
#
# COMPACT_ATOMS: atom_id res chain seq x y z
N GLY A 1 7.83 14.49 19.07
CA GLY A 1 8.23 15.26 17.88
C GLY A 1 8.25 14.29 16.72
N GLY A 2 7.23 14.30 15.88
CA GLY A 2 7.17 13.42 14.72
C GLY A 2 7.93 14.08 13.57
N GLY A 3 9.17 13.67 13.35
CA GLY A 3 9.91 14.06 12.16
C GLY A 3 9.37 13.35 10.93
N GLY A 4 9.47 13.99 9.76
CA GLY A 4 9.26 13.33 8.49
C GLY A 4 10.54 12.61 8.04
N LEU A 5 10.42 11.40 7.50
CA LEU A 5 11.52 10.65 6.90
C LEU A 5 11.34 10.56 5.38
N LEU A 6 12.41 10.84 4.64
CA LEU A 6 12.46 10.75 3.18
C LEU A 6 13.47 9.69 2.78
N ILE A 7 13.05 8.71 1.99
CA ILE A 7 13.91 7.68 1.42
C ILE A 7 13.78 7.71 -0.10
N LYS A 8 14.92 7.75 -0.78
CA LYS A 8 15.01 7.79 -2.24
C LYS A 8 16.08 6.85 -2.75
N ASP A 9 15.86 6.30 -3.94
CA ASP A 9 16.87 5.57 -4.72
C ASP A 9 17.55 4.46 -3.92
N THR A 10 16.74 3.61 -3.28
CA THR A 10 17.23 2.51 -2.43
C THR A 10 16.85 1.14 -2.98
N ILE A 11 17.67 0.14 -2.69
CA ILE A 11 17.33 -1.25 -3.02
C ILE A 11 16.37 -1.82 -1.98
N ARG A 12 16.66 -1.62 -0.69
CA ARG A 12 15.84 -2.14 0.42
C ARG A 12 15.80 -1.14 1.56
N THR A 13 14.64 -1.00 2.20
CA THR A 13 14.51 -0.18 3.42
C THR A 13 13.31 -0.62 4.27
N GLU A 14 13.49 -0.56 5.58
CA GLU A 14 12.51 -0.95 6.61
C GLU A 14 12.44 0.17 7.66
N PRO A 15 11.90 1.34 7.31
CA PRO A 15 11.79 2.46 8.24
C PRO A 15 10.63 2.26 9.22
N ASP A 16 10.84 2.68 10.47
CA ASP A 16 9.86 2.60 11.56
C ASP A 16 9.68 3.95 12.27
N GLY A 17 8.50 4.15 12.86
CA GLY A 17 8.24 5.18 13.87
C GLY A 17 8.23 6.63 13.37
N ALA A 18 8.19 6.85 12.04
CA ALA A 18 8.08 8.18 11.47
C ALA A 18 6.62 8.68 11.52
N GLY A 19 6.41 9.93 11.95
CA GLY A 19 5.08 10.56 11.89
C GLY A 19 4.61 10.80 10.46
N ALA A 20 5.56 10.97 9.54
CA ALA A 20 5.32 10.96 8.10
C ALA A 20 6.51 10.29 7.39
N LEU A 21 6.24 9.36 6.48
CA LEU A 21 7.26 8.69 5.68
C LEU A 21 6.97 8.88 4.19
N LEU A 22 7.99 9.24 3.43
CA LEU A 22 7.96 9.28 1.98
C LEU A 22 9.05 8.38 1.40
N ILE A 23 8.65 7.32 0.73
CA ILE A 23 9.55 6.42 -0.03
C ILE A 23 9.32 6.64 -1.52
N LYS A 24 10.41 6.85 -2.27
CA LYS A 24 10.38 7.02 -3.71
C LYS A 24 11.48 6.22 -4.39
N ASP A 25 11.16 5.60 -5.52
CA ASP A 25 12.14 4.91 -6.38
C ASP A 25 12.91 3.83 -5.59
N ALA A 26 12.19 2.82 -5.11
CA ALA A 26 12.75 1.72 -4.33
C ALA A 26 12.45 0.35 -4.96
N ILE A 27 13.29 -0.66 -4.70
CA ILE A 27 13.01 -2.02 -5.15
C ILE A 27 12.10 -2.73 -4.13
N HIS A 28 12.50 -2.77 -2.87
CA HIS A 28 11.75 -3.44 -1.81
C HIS A 28 11.64 -2.56 -0.57
N THR A 29 10.46 -2.50 0.05
CA THR A 29 10.30 -1.75 1.30
C THR A 29 9.18 -2.28 2.20
N GLU A 30 9.47 -2.36 3.49
CA GLU A 30 8.53 -2.82 4.52
C GLU A 30 8.47 -1.73 5.61
N PRO A 31 7.78 -0.60 5.36
CA PRO A 31 7.69 0.47 6.34
C PRO A 31 6.62 0.19 7.39
N GLU A 32 6.96 0.44 8.65
CA GLU A 32 6.02 0.37 9.79
C GLU A 32 5.58 1.79 10.18
N GLY A 33 4.27 2.01 10.20
CA GLY A 33 3.66 3.33 10.28
C GLY A 33 3.31 3.83 11.69
N GLY A 34 3.51 5.13 11.94
CA GLY A 34 2.97 5.87 13.09
C GLY A 34 2.06 7.05 12.73
N GLY A 35 1.78 7.27 11.43
CA GLY A 35 1.00 8.42 10.94
C GLY A 35 0.69 8.30 9.44
N VAL A 36 1.39 9.05 8.58
CA VAL A 36 1.16 9.04 7.12
C VAL A 36 2.30 8.35 6.37
N LEU A 37 1.96 7.36 5.53
CA LEU A 37 2.90 6.65 4.66
C LEU A 37 2.60 6.96 3.17
N LEU A 38 3.60 7.46 2.44
CA LEU A 38 3.52 7.74 1.01
C LEU A 38 4.59 6.95 0.25
N ILE A 39 4.18 6.00 -0.58
CA ILE A 39 5.07 5.11 -1.33
C ILE A 39 4.84 5.30 -2.82
N LYS A 40 5.92 5.59 -3.57
CA LYS A 40 5.84 5.84 -5.00
C LYS A 40 6.95 5.17 -5.80
N ASN A 41 6.61 4.63 -6.98
CA ASN A 41 7.56 4.02 -7.91
C ASN A 41 8.36 2.90 -7.24
N VAL A 42 7.66 1.89 -6.71
CA VAL A 42 8.28 0.79 -5.98
C VAL A 42 7.96 -0.55 -6.64
N ILE A 43 8.92 -1.48 -6.65
CA ILE A 43 8.66 -2.82 -7.20
C ILE A 43 7.82 -3.64 -6.21
N ARG A 44 8.25 -3.77 -4.95
CA ARG A 44 7.50 -4.47 -3.91
C ARG A 44 7.43 -3.67 -2.62
N THR A 45 6.25 -3.62 -2.01
CA THR A 45 6.09 -3.03 -0.68
C THR A 45 5.06 -3.74 0.19
N GLU A 46 5.41 -3.95 1.45
CA GLU A 46 4.57 -4.56 2.49
C GLU A 46 4.49 -3.57 3.67
N PRO A 47 3.72 -2.49 3.56
CA PRO A 47 3.63 -1.51 4.64
C PRO A 47 2.63 -1.96 5.71
N GLU A 48 2.98 -1.74 6.97
CA GLU A 48 2.14 -2.07 8.11
C GLU A 48 1.65 -0.81 8.83
N GLY A 49 0.33 -0.68 8.96
CA GLY A 49 -0.32 0.33 9.79
C GLY A 49 -0.21 1.79 9.28
N GLY A 50 -0.53 2.72 10.18
CA GLY A 50 -0.64 4.16 9.92
C GLY A 50 -2.08 4.66 9.83
N GLU A 51 -2.27 5.96 10.08
CA GLU A 51 -3.57 6.62 9.90
C GLU A 51 -3.94 6.67 8.41
N ALA A 52 -2.96 6.97 7.54
CA ALA A 52 -3.19 7.06 6.11
C ALA A 52 -2.04 6.48 5.29
N LEU A 53 -2.39 5.60 4.36
CA LEU A 53 -1.47 4.94 3.46
C LEU A 53 -1.80 5.26 2.00
N LEU A 54 -0.85 5.82 1.27
CA LEU A 54 -0.97 6.14 -0.14
C LEU A 54 0.13 5.46 -0.96
N ILE A 55 -0.28 4.47 -1.76
CA ILE A 55 0.60 3.71 -2.65
C ILE A 55 0.32 4.09 -4.10
N LYS A 56 1.37 4.42 -4.84
CA LYS A 56 1.25 4.78 -6.25
C LYS A 56 2.36 4.19 -7.11
N ASP A 57 2.00 3.74 -8.32
CA ASP A 57 2.95 3.31 -9.35
C ASP A 57 3.80 2.13 -8.82
N VAL A 58 3.13 1.05 -8.37
CA VAL A 58 3.77 -0.11 -7.72
C VAL A 58 3.49 -1.42 -8.44
N ILE A 59 4.48 -2.32 -8.49
CA ILE A 59 4.26 -3.65 -9.11
C ILE A 59 3.49 -4.57 -8.16
N ARG A 60 3.96 -4.77 -6.93
CA ARG A 60 3.28 -5.59 -5.93
C ARG A 60 3.18 -4.85 -4.60
N THR A 61 2.01 -4.88 -3.99
CA THR A 61 1.85 -4.38 -2.62
C THR A 61 0.91 -5.24 -1.79
N GLU A 62 1.26 -5.43 -0.53
CA GLU A 62 0.48 -6.21 0.44
C GLU A 62 0.41 -5.37 1.72
N PRO A 63 -0.40 -4.29 1.72
CA PRO A 63 -0.50 -3.40 2.86
C PRO A 63 -1.42 -3.97 3.93
N GLU A 64 -1.03 -3.86 5.18
CA GLU A 64 -1.78 -4.37 6.33
C GLU A 64 -2.29 -3.22 7.21
N GLY A 65 -3.61 -3.13 7.37
CA GLY A 65 -4.30 -2.22 8.27
C GLY A 65 -4.33 -0.75 7.84
N GLY A 66 -4.60 0.11 8.83
CA GLY A 66 -4.71 1.56 8.71
C GLY A 66 -6.14 2.08 8.53
N GLU A 67 -6.39 3.35 8.89
CA GLU A 67 -7.74 3.92 8.77
C GLU A 67 -8.10 4.13 7.29
N ALA A 68 -7.20 4.71 6.50
CA ALA A 68 -7.43 4.99 5.10
C ALA A 68 -6.30 4.49 4.18
N LEU A 69 -6.66 3.67 3.21
CA LEU A 69 -5.76 3.03 2.27
C LEU A 69 -6.14 3.39 0.83
N LEU A 70 -5.24 4.06 0.11
CA LEU A 70 -5.41 4.40 -1.30
C LEU A 70 -4.29 3.79 -2.13
N ILE A 71 -4.68 2.92 -3.08
CA ILE A 71 -3.78 2.25 -4.02
C ILE A 71 -4.12 2.72 -5.42
N LYS A 72 -3.10 3.16 -6.18
CA LYS A 72 -3.28 3.63 -7.55
C LYS A 72 -2.17 3.13 -8.46
N ASP A 73 -2.53 2.73 -9.68
CA ASP A 73 -1.59 2.34 -10.72
C ASP A 73 -0.73 1.14 -10.26
N THR A 74 -1.39 0.02 -9.94
CA THR A 74 -0.73 -1.16 -9.36
C THR A 74 -0.95 -2.43 -10.17
N ILE A 75 0.06 -3.28 -10.30
CA ILE A 75 -0.13 -4.57 -11.00
C ILE A 75 -0.84 -5.58 -10.09
N ARG A 76 -0.30 -5.87 -8.91
CA ARG A 76 -0.92 -6.76 -7.93
C ARG A 76 -1.02 -6.10 -6.57
N THR A 77 -2.19 -6.18 -5.96
CA THR A 77 -2.40 -5.72 -4.58
C THR A 77 -3.21 -6.69 -3.76
N GLU A 78 -2.78 -6.94 -2.52
CA GLU A 78 -3.48 -7.80 -1.57
C GLU A 78 -3.58 -7.05 -0.23
N PRO A 79 -4.46 -6.03 -0.15
CA PRO A 79 -4.61 -5.26 1.07
C PRO A 79 -5.44 -6.02 2.10
N GLU A 80 -4.97 -6.02 3.35
CA GLU A 80 -5.64 -6.67 4.47
C GLU A 80 -6.09 -5.64 5.52
N GLY A 81 -7.39 -5.60 5.81
CA GLY A 81 -7.98 -4.75 6.83
C GLY A 81 -8.16 -3.27 6.42
N GLY A 82 -8.53 -2.47 7.42
CA GLY A 82 -8.70 -1.02 7.34
C GLY A 82 -10.14 -0.53 7.27
N GLU A 83 -10.38 0.72 7.64
CA GLU A 83 -11.74 1.28 7.62
C GLU A 83 -12.16 1.62 6.18
N ALA A 84 -11.28 2.25 5.41
CA ALA A 84 -11.56 2.67 4.05
C ALA A 84 -10.46 2.27 3.07
N LEU A 85 -10.81 1.45 2.08
CA LEU A 85 -9.94 0.97 1.02
C LEU A 85 -10.42 1.45 -0.34
N LEU A 86 -9.57 2.21 -1.03
CA LEU A 86 -9.80 2.69 -2.39
C LEU A 86 -8.70 2.20 -3.33
N ILE A 87 -9.07 1.39 -4.32
CA ILE A 87 -8.16 0.84 -5.32
C ILE A 87 -8.53 1.39 -6.69
N LYS A 88 -7.54 1.95 -7.38
CA LYS A 88 -7.68 2.51 -8.72
C LYS A 88 -6.65 1.92 -9.66
N GLU A 89 -7.09 1.54 -10.86
CA GLU A 89 -6.17 1.13 -11.94
C GLU A 89 -5.28 -0.05 -11.49
N ALA A 90 -5.93 -1.10 -10.99
CA ALA A 90 -5.25 -2.32 -10.55
C ALA A 90 -5.46 -3.46 -11.56
N ILE A 91 -4.41 -4.21 -11.87
CA ILE A 91 -4.59 -5.39 -12.74
C ILE A 91 -5.21 -6.53 -11.94
N CYS A 92 -4.62 -6.89 -10.80
CA CYS A 92 -5.07 -7.95 -9.92
C CYS A 92 -5.19 -7.44 -8.49
N THR A 93 -6.34 -7.64 -7.85
CA THR A 93 -6.55 -7.25 -6.45
C THR A 93 -7.29 -8.31 -5.65
N LYS A 94 -6.83 -8.56 -4.43
CA LYS A 94 -7.48 -9.40 -3.42
C LYS A 94 -7.61 -8.66 -2.09
N PRO A 95 -8.63 -7.82 -1.96
CA PRO A 95 -8.84 -7.05 -0.73
C PRO A 95 -9.60 -7.87 0.31
N GLU A 96 -9.12 -7.88 1.54
CA GLU A 96 -9.70 -8.62 2.66
C GLU A 96 -9.96 -7.68 3.85
N GLY A 97 -11.04 -7.89 4.60
CA GLY A 97 -11.25 -7.25 5.91
C GLY A 97 -11.51 -5.73 5.93
N ALA A 98 -11.64 -5.04 4.80
CA ALA A 98 -11.96 -3.61 4.77
C ALA A 98 -13.44 -3.32 5.04
N GLU A 99 -13.75 -2.33 5.88
CA GLU A 99 -15.15 -1.94 6.18
C GLU A 99 -15.83 -1.26 4.97
N ALA A 100 -15.11 -0.35 4.31
CA ALA A 100 -15.56 0.30 3.09
C ALA A 100 -14.57 0.04 1.95
N LEU A 101 -15.07 -0.55 0.86
CA LEU A 101 -14.26 -0.92 -0.30
C LEU A 101 -14.78 -0.27 -1.58
N LEU A 102 -13.90 0.48 -2.24
CA LEU A 102 -14.16 1.11 -3.53
C LEU A 102 -13.10 0.69 -4.55
N LEU A 103 -13.54 -0.01 -5.60
CA LEU A 103 -12.67 -0.39 -6.72
C LEU A 103 -13.07 0.38 -7.97
N LYS A 104 -12.07 0.91 -8.66
CA LYS A 104 -12.25 1.58 -9.94
C LYS A 104 -11.20 1.11 -10.93
N ASP A 105 -11.63 0.72 -12.12
CA ASP A 105 -10.74 0.30 -13.20
C ASP A 105 -9.82 -0.85 -12.76
N ALA A 106 -10.38 -1.79 -12.00
CA ALA A 106 -9.72 -3.04 -11.63
C ALA A 106 -10.08 -4.13 -12.63
N PHE A 107 -9.08 -4.80 -13.22
CA PHE A 107 -9.31 -5.81 -14.26
C PHE A 107 -9.72 -7.17 -13.68
N HIS A 108 -9.02 -7.61 -12.64
CA HIS A 108 -9.27 -8.88 -11.97
C HIS A 108 -9.34 -8.66 -10.46
N THR A 109 -10.49 -9.02 -9.90
CA THR A 109 -10.82 -8.79 -8.49
C THR A 109 -11.29 -10.10 -7.89
N GLU A 110 -10.60 -10.59 -6.87
CA GLU A 110 -11.04 -11.76 -6.12
C GLU A 110 -11.42 -11.35 -4.70
N PRO A 111 -12.69 -11.01 -4.46
CA PRO A 111 -13.23 -11.00 -3.11
C PRO A 111 -13.47 -12.46 -2.71
N GLU A 112 -12.50 -13.02 -2.01
CA GLU A 112 -12.44 -14.39 -1.46
C GLU A 112 -12.62 -15.59 -2.43
N VAL A 113 -11.53 -16.38 -2.49
CA VAL A 113 -11.36 -17.78 -2.94
C VAL A 113 -12.03 -18.21 -4.25
N GLY A 114 -11.22 -18.45 -5.28
CA GLY A 114 -11.54 -19.53 -6.24
C GLY A 114 -10.98 -19.43 -7.66
N ARG A 115 -10.36 -18.32 -8.06
CA ARG A 115 -9.54 -18.31 -9.28
C ARG A 115 -8.12 -17.82 -8.92
N PRO A 116 -7.12 -18.03 -9.77
CA PRO A 116 -5.87 -17.34 -9.66
C PRO A 116 -5.90 -16.05 -10.50
N CYS A 117 -5.42 -14.97 -9.90
CA CYS A 117 -4.79 -13.83 -10.59
C CYS A 117 -3.61 -14.30 -11.45
#